data_AF-X0U2Y4-F1
#
_entry.id   AF-X0U2Y4-F1
#
_cell.length_a   1.000
_cell.length_b   1.000
_cell.length_c   1.000
_cell.angle_alpha   90.00
_cell.angle_beta   90.00
_cell.angle_gamma   90.00
#
_symmetry.space_group_name_H-M   'P 1'
#
loop_
_entity.id
_entity.type
_entity.pdbx_description
1 polymer ?
#
loop_
_entity_poly.entity_id
_entity_poly.type
_entity_poly.pdbx_seq_one_letter_code
_entity_poly.pdbx_strand_id
1 'polypeptide(L)'
;MGELAVELKKLGHEVSVLTTTPHYNRDVEAESKQPLSSYWGKLLRKSMFNGIPVYHIAMPKKSKNLGARFIPFLHFHILSCIAGMIVFKRPDIIIVPSPPITLGVCAWMLSLFHRARYIYN
;
A
#
# COMPACT_ATOMS: atom_id res chain seq x y z
N MET A 1 4.21 3.75 10.85
CA MET A 1 3.02 3.06 10.25
C MET A 1 3.00 1.55 10.48
N GLY A 2 4.13 0.83 10.37
CA GLY A 2 4.15 -0.62 10.67
C GLY A 2 3.72 -0.95 12.11
N GLU A 3 4.25 -0.25 13.09
CA GLU A 3 3.88 -0.40 14.51
C GLU A 3 2.40 -0.07 14.77
N LEU A 4 1.93 1.08 14.26
CA LEU A 4 0.50 1.46 14.34
C LEU A 4 -0.42 0.35 13.82
N ALA A 5 -0.10 -0.26 12.68
CA ALA A 5 -0.90 -1.35 12.12
C ALA A 5 -0.95 -2.57 13.06
N VAL A 6 0.19 -2.90 13.70
CA VAL A 6 0.28 -3.99 14.69
C VAL A 6 -0.51 -3.66 15.95
N GLU A 7 -0.42 -2.43 16.47
CA GLU A 7 -1.16 -1.98 17.64
C GLU A 7 -2.67 -2.00 17.39
N LEU A 8 -3.13 -1.49 16.25
CA LEU A 8 -4.55 -1.55 15.86
C LEU A 8 -5.05 -3.00 15.80
N LYS A 9 -4.25 -3.92 15.25
CA LYS A 9 -4.63 -5.33 15.25
C LYS A 9 -4.68 -5.93 16.66
N LYS A 10 -3.73 -5.58 17.55
CA LYS A 10 -3.74 -6.00 18.96
C LYS A 10 -4.96 -5.48 19.72
N LEU A 11 -5.46 -4.29 19.36
CA LEU A 11 -6.70 -3.72 19.88
C LEU A 11 -7.98 -4.37 19.31
N GLY A 12 -7.85 -5.36 18.42
CA GLY A 12 -8.97 -6.14 17.88
C GLY A 12 -9.52 -5.62 16.55
N HIS A 13 -8.87 -4.65 15.91
CA HIS A 13 -9.30 -4.16 14.60
C HIS A 13 -8.89 -5.09 13.46
N GLU A 14 -9.73 -5.16 12.42
CA GLU A 14 -9.37 -5.77 11.14
C GLU A 14 -8.50 -4.81 10.33
N VAL A 15 -7.21 -5.11 10.24
CA VAL A 15 -6.24 -4.26 9.55
C VAL A 15 -5.80 -4.94 8.25
N SER A 16 -5.74 -4.16 7.18
CA SER A 16 -5.07 -4.54 5.91
C SER A 16 -4.20 -3.37 5.45
N VAL A 17 -3.07 -3.68 4.81
CA VAL A 17 -2.11 -2.67 4.34
C VAL A 17 -1.94 -2.74 2.83
N LEU A 18 -1.88 -1.59 2.18
CA LEU A 18 -1.50 -1.45 0.77
C LEU A 18 -0.24 -0.59 0.68
N THR A 19 0.82 -1.12 0.08
CA THR A 19 2.12 -0.46 0.00
C THR A 19 2.86 -0.83 -1.29
N THR A 20 4.02 -0.23 -1.53
CA THR A 20 4.94 -0.65 -2.60
C THR A 20 5.71 -1.90 -2.19
N THR A 21 6.07 -2.74 -3.16
CA THR A 21 7.13 -3.74 -2.98
C THR A 21 8.44 -3.03 -2.56
N PRO A 22 9.20 -3.56 -1.58
CA PRO A 22 10.51 -3.02 -1.23
C PRO A 22 11.41 -2.89 -2.46
N HIS A 23 11.86 -1.67 -2.76
CA HIS A 23 12.61 -1.36 -3.99
C HIS A 23 13.79 -0.39 -3.77
N TYR A 24 13.95 0.12 -2.54
CA TYR A 24 15.11 0.87 -2.06
C TYR A 24 15.57 0.25 -0.74
N ASN A 25 16.87 0.32 -0.45
CA ASN A 25 17.47 -0.18 0.80
C ASN A 25 16.95 -1.56 1.20
N ARG A 26 17.03 -2.51 0.26
CA ARG A 26 16.50 -3.86 0.46
C ARG A 26 17.20 -4.54 1.62
N ASP A 27 16.39 -5.05 2.54
CA ASP A 27 16.82 -5.84 3.68
C ASP A 27 16.44 -7.30 3.41
N VAL A 28 17.46 -8.10 3.10
CA VAL A 28 17.28 -9.51 2.73
C VAL A 28 16.70 -10.32 3.90
N GLU A 29 17.07 -9.97 5.14
CA GLU A 29 16.57 -10.67 6.32
C GLU A 29 15.09 -10.35 6.52
N ALA A 30 14.70 -9.08 6.45
CA ALA A 30 13.30 -8.67 6.52
C ALA A 30 12.45 -9.29 5.39
N GLU A 31 12.98 -9.33 4.16
CA GLU A 31 12.30 -9.94 3.01
C GLU A 31 12.11 -11.46 3.19
N SER A 32 13.07 -12.16 3.80
CA SER A 32 12.94 -13.59 4.10
C SER A 32 11.89 -13.89 5.17
N LYS A 33 11.73 -13.00 6.15
CA LYS A 33 10.72 -13.10 7.22
C LYS A 33 9.30 -12.80 6.72
N GLN A 34 9.17 -12.05 5.62
CA GLN A 34 7.90 -11.67 5.02
C GLN A 34 7.85 -12.03 3.52
N PRO A 35 7.77 -13.33 3.18
CA PRO A 35 7.78 -13.77 1.79
C PRO A 35 6.57 -13.23 1.03
N LEU A 36 6.80 -12.84 -0.22
CA LEU A 36 5.78 -12.31 -1.13
C LEU A 36 5.21 -13.43 -2.01
N SER A 37 3.89 -13.53 -2.09
CA SER A 37 3.17 -14.38 -3.03
C SER A 37 2.44 -13.56 -4.11
N SER A 38 2.23 -14.15 -5.28
CA SER A 38 1.49 -13.50 -6.37
C SER A 38 0.01 -13.34 -6.02
N TYR A 39 -0.58 -12.17 -6.33
CA TYR A 39 -2.02 -11.92 -6.18
C TYR A 39 -2.65 -11.51 -7.53
N TRP A 40 -2.16 -10.44 -8.16
CA TRP A 40 -2.48 -10.07 -9.56
C TRP A 40 -1.24 -10.21 -10.44
N GLY A 41 -0.77 -11.45 -10.56
CA GLY A 41 0.51 -11.75 -11.20
C GLY A 41 1.65 -10.97 -10.54
N LYS A 42 2.44 -10.26 -11.36
CA LYS A 42 3.56 -9.46 -10.87
C LYS A 42 3.16 -8.05 -10.42
N LEU A 43 1.96 -7.56 -10.73
CA LEU A 43 1.55 -6.17 -10.46
C LEU A 43 1.15 -5.95 -9.00
N LEU A 44 0.51 -6.95 -8.39
CA LEU A 44 0.11 -6.95 -7.00
C LEU A 44 0.54 -8.26 -6.35
N ARG A 45 1.32 -8.17 -5.28
CA ARG A 45 1.73 -9.31 -4.46
C ARG A 45 1.09 -9.22 -3.09
N LYS A 46 1.02 -10.33 -2.37
CA LYS A 46 0.50 -10.41 -1.01
C LYS A 46 1.54 -10.99 -0.08
N SER A 47 1.49 -10.61 1.18
CA SER A 47 2.29 -11.20 2.26
C SER A 47 1.52 -11.09 3.57
N MET A 48 2.12 -11.62 4.64
CA MET A 48 1.59 -11.54 5.99
C MET A 48 2.61 -10.89 6.91
N PHE A 49 2.22 -9.83 7.61
CA PHE A 49 3.06 -9.14 8.59
C PHE A 49 2.36 -9.14 9.94
N ASN A 50 2.83 -9.90 10.93
CA ASN A 50 2.18 -10.01 12.25
C ASN A 50 0.67 -10.34 12.15
N GLY A 51 0.29 -11.23 11.23
CA GLY A 51 -1.10 -11.58 10.97
C GLY A 51 -1.92 -10.52 10.21
N ILE A 52 -1.29 -9.45 9.73
CA ILE A 52 -1.91 -8.41 8.90
C ILE A 52 -1.65 -8.74 7.42
N PRO A 53 -2.69 -8.89 6.58
CA PRO A 53 -2.50 -8.99 5.14
C PRO A 53 -1.92 -7.70 4.58
N VAL A 54 -0.78 -7.81 3.90
CA VAL A 54 -0.11 -6.69 3.23
C VAL A 54 -0.07 -6.94 1.73
N TYR A 55 -0.59 -5.97 0.98
CA TYR A 55 -0.65 -5.95 -0.47
C TYR A 55 0.44 -5.02 -1.01
N HIS A 56 1.23 -5.54 -1.94
CA HIS A 56 2.45 -4.91 -2.45
C HIS A 56 2.32 -4.61 -3.93
N ILE A 57 2.22 -3.33 -4.27
CA ILE A 57 2.23 -2.82 -5.64
C ILE A 57 3.66 -2.92 -6.17
N ALA A 58 3.83 -3.52 -7.35
CA ALA A 58 5.14 -3.56 -7.98
C ALA A 58 5.59 -2.15 -8.38
N MET A 59 6.87 -1.87 -8.21
CA MET A 59 7.45 -0.59 -8.61
C MET A 59 8.30 -0.77 -9.86
N PRO A 60 8.08 0.03 -10.93
CA PRO A 60 8.96 0.06 -12.07
C PRO A 60 10.38 0.47 -11.67
N LYS A 61 11.38 0.02 -12.43
CA LYS A 61 12.77 0.43 -12.20
C LYS A 61 12.91 1.95 -12.34
N LYS A 62 13.75 2.54 -11.49
CA LYS A 62 14.06 3.97 -11.53
C LYS A 62 14.67 4.33 -12.90
N SER A 63 14.10 5.31 -13.57
CA SER A 63 14.65 5.84 -14.82
C SER A 63 15.71 6.91 -14.56
N LYS A 64 16.73 6.98 -15.44
CA LYS A 64 17.76 8.03 -15.41
C LYS A 64 17.24 9.37 -15.94
N ASN A 65 16.23 9.34 -16.83
CA ASN A 65 15.66 10.53 -17.46
C ASN A 65 14.72 11.28 -16.51
N LEU A 66 14.83 12.61 -16.43
CA LEU A 66 14.08 13.44 -15.48
C LEU A 66 12.56 13.31 -15.63
N GLY A 67 12.03 13.39 -16.85
CA GLY A 67 10.59 13.24 -17.11
C GLY A 67 10.05 11.82 -16.85
N ALA A 68 10.88 10.80 -17.07
CA ALA A 68 10.49 9.41 -16.81
C ALA A 68 10.44 9.05 -15.30
N ARG A 69 10.86 9.97 -14.41
CA ARG A 69 10.77 9.79 -12.96
C ARG A 69 9.34 9.86 -12.43
N PHE A 70 8.41 10.46 -13.18
CA PHE A 70 7.00 10.50 -12.81
C PHE A 70 6.25 9.19 -13.10
N ILE A 71 6.79 8.32 -13.97
CA ILE A 71 6.13 7.07 -14.36
C ILE A 71 5.94 6.13 -13.15
N PRO A 72 6.97 5.80 -12.33
CA PRO A 72 6.78 4.95 -11.16
C PRO A 72 5.78 5.56 -10.15
N PHE A 73 5.74 6.88 -10.04
CA PHE A 73 4.83 7.59 -9.16
C PHE A 73 3.38 7.43 -9.63
N LEU A 74 3.10 7.76 -10.89
CA LEU A 74 1.75 7.63 -11.46
C LEU A 74 1.29 6.16 -11.46
N HIS A 75 2.19 5.24 -11.81
CA HIS A 75 1.95 3.80 -11.75
C HIS A 75 1.48 3.36 -10.36
N PHE A 76 2.19 3.80 -9.32
CA PHE A 76 1.81 3.48 -7.94
C PHE A 76 0.45 4.04 -7.55
N HIS A 77 0.15 5.30 -7.89
CA HIS A 77 -1.12 5.94 -7.53
C HIS A 77 -2.30 5.26 -8.23
N ILE A 78 -2.20 5.04 -9.54
CA ILE A 78 -3.25 4.39 -10.33
C ILE A 78 -3.49 2.97 -9.83
N LEU A 79 -2.44 2.15 -9.69
CA LEU A 79 -2.63 0.78 -9.21
C LEU A 79 -3.09 0.74 -7.76
N SER A 80 -2.68 1.68 -6.91
CA SER A 80 -3.16 1.72 -5.52
C SER A 80 -4.65 2.03 -5.44
N CYS A 81 -5.16 2.95 -6.26
CA CYS A 81 -6.60 3.19 -6.36
C CYS A 81 -7.34 1.96 -6.87
N ILE A 82 -6.86 1.32 -7.94
CA ILE A 82 -7.50 0.11 -8.50
C ILE A 82 -7.50 -1.04 -7.49
N ALA A 83 -6.34 -1.32 -6.88
CA ALA A 83 -6.21 -2.32 -5.82
C ALA A 83 -7.11 -1.99 -4.63
N GLY A 84 -7.10 -0.73 -4.21
CA GLY A 84 -7.92 -0.25 -3.10
C GLY A 84 -9.41 -0.49 -3.31
N MET A 85 -9.92 -0.29 -4.53
CA MET A 85 -11.33 -0.50 -4.86
C MET A 85 -11.72 -1.98 -4.95
N ILE A 86 -10.86 -2.84 -5.50
CA ILE A 86 -11.20 -4.23 -5.82
C ILE A 86 -10.90 -5.18 -4.65
N VAL A 87 -9.80 -4.94 -3.94
CA VAL A 87 -9.28 -5.87 -2.93
C VAL A 87 -9.96 -5.68 -1.58
N PHE A 88 -10.20 -4.44 -1.17
CA PHE A 88 -10.81 -4.13 0.12
C PHE A 88 -12.31 -3.95 -0.08
N LYS A 89 -13.12 -4.80 0.55
CA LYS A 89 -14.56 -4.80 0.25
C LYS A 89 -15.32 -3.64 0.89
N ARG A 90 -14.99 -3.22 2.12
CA ARG A 90 -15.62 -2.08 2.85
C ARG A 90 -14.78 -1.65 4.06
N PRO A 91 -13.70 -0.88 3.91
CA PRO A 91 -13.00 -0.32 5.07
C PRO A 91 -13.88 0.75 5.76
N ASP A 92 -13.91 0.77 7.09
CA ASP A 92 -14.56 1.87 7.84
C ASP A 92 -13.67 3.13 7.88
N ILE A 93 -12.36 2.92 7.99
CA ILE A 93 -11.34 3.97 8.09
C ILE A 93 -10.17 3.66 7.15
N ILE A 94 -9.74 4.67 6.40
CA ILE A 94 -8.53 4.64 5.57
C ILE A 94 -7.49 5.57 6.21
N ILE A 95 -6.36 5.03 6.65
CA ILE A 95 -5.25 5.81 7.20
C ILE A 95 -4.14 5.87 6.17
N VAL A 96 -3.67 7.08 5.87
CA VAL A 96 -2.61 7.31 4.89
C VAL A 96 -1.53 8.23 5.48
N PRO A 97 -0.25 7.82 5.43
CA PRO A 97 0.84 8.64 5.93
C PRO A 97 1.11 9.88 5.06
N SER A 98 1.46 11.00 5.70
CA SER A 98 2.13 12.15 5.08
C SER A 98 3.66 12.00 5.18
N PRO A 99 4.44 12.53 4.23
CA PRO A 99 4.07 12.94 2.86
C PRO A 99 4.05 11.73 1.87
N PRO A 100 3.59 11.88 0.60
CA PRO A 100 3.11 13.08 -0.12
C PRO A 100 1.57 13.30 -0.11
N ILE A 101 1.13 14.54 -0.35
CA ILE A 101 -0.31 14.91 -0.37
C ILE A 101 -1.11 14.20 -1.48
N THR A 102 -0.44 13.79 -2.55
CA THR A 102 -1.05 13.01 -3.63
C THR A 102 -1.55 11.64 -3.17
N LEU A 103 -0.90 11.03 -2.16
CA LEU A 103 -1.42 9.83 -1.51
C LEU A 103 -2.71 10.13 -0.75
N GLY A 104 -2.78 11.30 -0.10
CA GLY A 104 -4.00 11.82 0.52
C GLY A 104 -5.15 11.94 -0.48
N VAL A 105 -4.89 12.43 -1.70
CA VAL A 105 -5.90 12.48 -2.77
C VAL A 105 -6.37 11.09 -3.19
N CYS A 106 -5.46 10.12 -3.36
CA CYS A 106 -5.83 8.73 -3.62
C CYS A 106 -6.69 8.13 -2.50
N ALA A 107 -6.31 8.36 -1.24
CA ALA A 107 -7.08 7.89 -0.09
C ALA A 107 -8.46 8.56 -0.01
N TRP A 108 -8.56 9.85 -0.32
CA TRP A 108 -9.83 10.56 -0.42
C TRP A 108 -10.74 9.95 -1.50
N MET A 109 -10.21 9.68 -2.71
CA MET A 109 -10.98 9.00 -3.76
C MET A 109 -11.47 7.61 -3.31
N LEU A 110 -10.62 6.83 -2.66
CA LEU A 110 -11.01 5.53 -2.11
C LEU A 110 -12.05 5.66 -1.00
N SER A 111 -11.97 6.69 -0.18
CA SER A 111 -12.95 6.96 0.88
C SER A 111 -14.32 7.28 0.31
N LEU A 112 -14.39 8.00 -0.81
CA LEU A 112 -15.64 8.25 -1.53
C LEU A 112 -16.21 6.96 -2.11
N PHE A 113 -15.36 6.14 -2.75
CA PHE A 113 -15.78 4.86 -3.34
C PHE A 113 -16.32 3.89 -2.28
N HIS A 114 -15.62 3.75 -1.15
CA HIS A 114 -15.98 2.85 -0.06
C HIS A 114 -16.96 3.42 0.95
N ARG A 115 -17.29 4.72 0.85
CA ARG A 115 -18.03 5.49 1.86
C ARG A 115 -17.39 5.42 3.25
N ALA A 116 -16.07 5.42 3.28
CA ALA A 116 -15.24 5.33 4.47
C ALA A 116 -14.85 6.73 4.99
N ARG A 117 -14.40 6.81 6.25
CA ARG A 117 -13.65 7.98 6.74
C ARG A 117 -12.18 7.87 6.33
N TYR A 118 -11.51 8.99 6.09
CA TYR A 118 -10.08 9.00 5.82
C TYR A 118 -9.32 9.87 6.81
N ILE A 119 -8.11 9.46 7.16
CA ILE A 119 -7.18 10.18 8.02
C ILE A 119 -5.86 10.35 7.26
N TYR A 120 -5.43 11.59 7.09
CA TYR A 120 -4.12 11.94 6.54
C TYR A 120 -3.22 12.37 7.70
N ASN A 121 -2.18 11.58 7.98
CA ASN A 121 -1.28 11.76 9.12
C ASN A 121 0.19 11.75 8.68
#